data_AF-A0A7Y7B1Y9-F1
#
_entry.id   AF-A0A7Y7B1Y9-F1
#
_cell.length_a   1.000
_cell.length_b   1.000
_cell.length_c   1.000
_cell.angle_alpha   90.00
_cell.angle_beta   90.00
_cell.angle_gamma   90.00
#
_symmetry.space_group_name_H-M   'P 1'
#
loop_
_entity.id
_entity.type
_entity.pdbx_description
1 polymer ?
#
loop_
_entity_poly.entity_id
_entity_poly.type
_entity_poly.pdbx_seq_one_letter_code
_entity_poly.pdbx_strand_id
1 'polypeptide(L)' 'MPPTPTPAQRSPEEINRSIRAFLTARGGRALTRAERKVYEELLAEWHAAEQHCRAAC' A
#
# COMPACT_ATOMS: atom_id res chain seq x y z
N MET A 1 -2.32 -28.25 -16.86
CA MET A 1 -1.68 -27.63 -15.68
C MET A 1 -2.53 -26.42 -15.29
N PRO A 2 -2.95 -26.26 -14.03
CA PRO A 2 -3.68 -25.06 -13.61
C PRO A 2 -2.71 -23.86 -13.61
N PRO A 3 -3.16 -22.64 -13.94
CA PRO A 3 -2.33 -21.46 -13.78
C PRO A 3 -2.06 -21.27 -12.30
N THR A 4 -0.78 -21.29 -11.92
CA THR A 4 -0.33 -20.87 -10.59
C THR A 4 -0.89 -19.47 -10.33
N PRO A 5 -1.60 -19.22 -9.22
CA PRO A 5 -2.00 -17.86 -8.90
C PRO A 5 -0.73 -17.04 -8.73
N THR A 6 -0.44 -16.20 -9.71
CA THR A 6 0.53 -15.11 -9.56
C THR A 6 0.15 -14.40 -8.26
N PRO A 7 1.09 -14.17 -7.32
CA PRO A 7 0.77 -13.43 -6.10
C PRO A 7 0.12 -12.13 -6.56
N ALA A 8 -1.17 -11.98 -6.26
CA ALA A 8 -1.94 -10.84 -6.71
C ALA A 8 -1.20 -9.60 -6.22
N GLN A 9 -0.68 -8.80 -7.15
CA GLN A 9 -0.16 -7.48 -6.83
C GLN A 9 -1.28 -6.77 -6.07
N ARG A 10 -1.01 -6.33 -4.84
CA ARG A 10 -2.01 -5.66 -4.03
C ARG A 10 -2.59 -4.50 -4.81
N SER A 11 -3.91 -4.39 -4.84
CA SER A 11 -4.55 -3.29 -5.54
C SER A 11 -4.25 -1.96 -4.82
N PRO A 12 -4.32 -0.81 -5.52
CA PRO A 12 -4.19 0.49 -4.89
C PRO A 12 -5.12 0.66 -3.69
N GLU A 13 -6.35 0.13 -3.76
CA GLU A 13 -7.33 0.19 -2.68
C GLU A 13 -6.89 -0.62 -1.45
N GLU A 14 -6.29 -1.79 -1.66
CA GLU A 14 -5.77 -2.63 -0.57
C GLU A 14 -4.64 -1.91 0.18
N ILE A 15 -3.72 -1.30 -0.55
CA ILE A 15 -2.60 -0.56 0.05
C ILE A 15 -3.12 0.69 0.77
N ASN A 16 -4.07 1.40 0.18
CA ASN A 16 -4.71 2.56 0.82
C ASN A 16 -5.45 2.16 2.11
N ARG A 17 -6.11 1.00 2.15
CA ARG A 17 -6.69 0.45 3.40
C ARG A 17 -5.62 0.20 4.46
N SER A 18 -4.47 -0.37 4.09
CA SER A 18 -3.34 -0.56 5.02
C SER A 18 -2.81 0.77 5.56
N ILE A 19 -2.67 1.78 4.71
CA ILE A 19 -2.24 3.14 5.11
C ILE A 19 -3.23 3.73 6.11
N ARG A 20 -4.53 3.67 5.82
CA ARG A 20 -5.58 4.19 6.72
C ARG A 20 -5.61 3.46 8.05
N ALA A 21 -5.49 2.14 8.06
CA ALA A 21 -5.43 1.33 9.27
C ALA A 21 -4.20 1.70 10.13
N PHE A 22 -3.03 1.84 9.49
CA PHE A 22 -1.79 2.27 10.14
C PHE A 22 -1.93 3.65 10.78
N LEU A 23 -2.50 4.63 10.09
CA LEU A 23 -2.72 5.96 10.63
C LEU A 23 -3.79 5.99 11.74
N THR A 24 -4.85 5.20 11.60
CA THR A 24 -5.95 5.12 12.57
C THR A 24 -5.50 4.52 13.89
N ALA A 25 -4.71 3.43 13.85
CA ALA A 25 -4.16 2.78 15.04
C ALA A 25 -3.32 3.73 15.91
N ARG A 26 -2.79 4.79 15.31
CA ARG A 26 -1.94 5.79 15.99
C ARG A 26 -2.73 6.89 16.67
N GLY A 27 -4.03 7.04 16.37
CA GLY A 27 -4.91 8.01 17.03
C GLY A 27 -4.45 9.47 16.87
N GLY A 28 -3.90 9.84 15.71
CA GLY A 28 -3.47 11.22 15.43
C GLY A 28 -2.10 11.62 15.98
N ARG A 29 -1.34 10.69 16.57
CA ARG A 29 0.04 10.95 17.03
C ARG A 29 0.98 11.24 15.86
N ALA A 30 1.97 12.11 16.08
CA ALA A 30 3.00 12.41 15.08
C ALA A 30 3.85 11.17 14.74
N LEU A 31 4.20 10.96 13.47
CA LEU A 31 5.05 9.85 13.00
C LEU A 31 6.45 9.91 13.62
N THR A 32 6.88 8.84 14.29
CA THR A 32 8.29 8.62 14.60
C THR A 32 9.08 8.42 13.31
N ARG A 33 10.41 8.51 13.38
CA ARG A 33 11.28 8.29 12.21
C ARG A 33 11.10 6.89 11.59
N ALA A 34 10.92 5.86 12.42
CA ALA A 34 10.70 4.49 11.96
C ALA A 34 9.33 4.33 11.28
N GLU A 35 8.28 4.88 11.89
CA GLU A 35 6.92 4.85 11.33
C GLU A 35 6.80 5.67 10.04
N ARG A 36 7.53 6.79 9.95
CA ARG A 36 7.62 7.59 8.74
C ARG A 36 8.18 6.78 7.58
N LYS A 37 9.24 6.01 7.82
CA LYS A 37 9.82 5.13 6.80
C LYS A 37 8.80 4.08 6.31
N VAL A 38 8.07 3.45 7.23
CA VAL A 38 7.00 2.49 6.88
C VAL A 38 5.89 3.16 6.08
N TYR A 39 5.49 4.37 6.46
CA TYR A 39 4.49 5.14 5.73
C TYR A 39 4.96 5.51 4.31
N GLU A 40 6.23 5.92 4.16
CA GLU A 40 6.84 6.23 2.86
C GLU A 40 6.94 4.99 1.97
N GLU A 41 7.30 3.82 2.52
CA GLU A 41 7.32 2.54 1.80
C GLU A 41 5.91 2.17 1.30
N LEU A 42 4.89 2.30 2.15
CA LEU A 42 3.50 2.05 1.76
C LEU A 42 2.99 3.03 0.70
N LEU A 43 3.39 4.31 0.77
CA LEU A 43 3.05 5.29 -0.26
C LEU A 43 3.73 4.99 -1.60
N ALA A 44 5.00 4.60 -1.58
CA ALA A 44 5.71 4.21 -2.80
C ALA A 44 5.05 2.99 -3.47
N GLU A 45 4.64 2.00 -2.68
CA GLU A 45 3.91 0.83 -3.17
C GLU A 45 2.54 1.20 -3.73
N TRP A 46 1.81 2.10 -3.06
CA TRP A 46 0.52 2.59 -3.55
C TRP A 46 0.66 3.30 -4.89
N HIS A 47 1.65 4.19 -5.03
CA HIS A 47 1.92 4.88 -6.29
C HIS A 47 2.32 3.93 -7.42
N ALA A 48 3.09 2.88 -7.12
CA ALA A 48 3.45 1.87 -8.11
C ALA A 48 2.20 1.08 -8.56
N ALA A 49 1.35 0.68 -7.61
CA ALA A 49 0.10 -0.02 -7.91
C ALA A 49 -0.87 0.87 -8.72
N GLU A 50 -0.98 2.16 -8.40
CA GLU A 50 -1.81 3.11 -9.15
C GLU A 50 -1.33 3.24 -10.60
N GLN A 51 -0.01 3.34 -10.81
CA GLN A 51 0.57 3.41 -12.15
C GLN A 51 0.30 2.14 -12.95
N HIS A 52 0.44 0.96 -12.32
CA HIS A 52 0.15 -0.33 -12.97
C HIS A 52 -1.33 -0.47 -13.31
N CYS A 53 -2.23 -0.08 -12.41
CA CYS A 53 -3.66 -0.10 -12.65
C CYS A 53 -4.06 0.85 -13.79
N ARG A 54 -3.48 2.05 -13.85
CA ARG A 54 -3.70 3.01 -14.94
C ARG A 54 -3.15 2.52 -16.28
N ALA A 55 -2.03 1.81 -16.29
CA ALA A 55 -1.43 1.26 -17.50
C ALA A 55 -2.12 -0.03 -18.01
N ALA A 56 -2.92 -0.67 -17.15
CA ALA A 56 -3.67 -1.88 -17.48
C ALA A 56 -5.11 -1.60 -17.96
N CYS A 57 -5.54 -0.32 -17.98
CA CYS A 57 -6.77 0.16 -18.62
C CYS A 57 -6.46 0.64 -20.05
#